data_AF-A0A924I796-F1
#
_entry.id   AF-A0A924I796-F1
#
_cell.length_a   1.000
_cell.length_b   1.000
_cell.length_c   1.000
_cell.angle_alpha   90.00
_cell.angle_beta   90.00
_cell.angle_gamma   90.00
#
_symmetry.space_group_name_H-M   'P 1'
#
loop_
_entity.id
_entity.type
_entity.pdbx_description
1 polymer ?
#
loop_
_entity_poly.entity_id
_entity_poly.type
_entity_poly.pdbx_seq_one_letter_code
_entity_poly.pdbx_strand_id
1 'polypeptide(L)' 'MNMYINEEEKLKHPHYKLMELKGEVLETELNSWSRLDLIEWLCWNDRNGVYKDDESLQEFGNTVSKEEAIEIITRQITEA' A
#
# COMPACT_ATOMS: atom_id res chain seq x y z
N MET A 1 -21.59 -5.73 11.09
CA MET A 1 -20.59 -4.82 11.69
C MET A 1 -19.71 -4.32 10.56
N ASN A 2 -20.12 -3.25 9.89
CA ASN A 2 -19.27 -2.60 8.88
C ASN A 2 -18.43 -1.56 9.62
N MET A 3 -17.14 -1.83 9.78
CA MET A 3 -16.18 -0.80 10.14
C MET A 3 -16.02 0.12 8.93
N TYR A 4 -16.93 1.08 8.80
CA TYR A 4 -16.69 2.27 8.00
C TYR A 4 -15.54 3.02 8.67
N ILE A 5 -14.30 2.72 8.26
CA ILE A 5 -13.17 3.57 8.59
C ILE A 5 -13.52 4.92 7.97
N ASN A 6 -13.93 5.85 8.83
CA ASN A 6 -14.29 7.22 8.47
C ASN A 6 -13.11 7.80 7.68
N GLU A 7 -13.40 8.49 6.58
CA GLU A 7 -12.36 9.12 5.73
C GLU A 7 -11.51 10.13 6.54
N GLU A 8 -12.05 10.64 7.65
CA GLU A 8 -11.33 11.46 8.64
C GLU A 8 -10.33 10.67 9.51
N GLU A 9 -10.53 9.38 9.74
CA GLU A 9 -9.57 8.53 10.45
C GLU A 9 -8.45 8.04 9.52
N LYS A 10 -8.75 7.94 8.22
CA LYS A 10 -7.74 7.73 7.18
C LYS A 10 -6.69 8.87 7.17
N LEU A 11 -7.11 10.11 7.38
CA LEU A 11 -6.22 11.28 7.42
C LEU A 11 -5.23 11.30 8.59
N LYS A 12 -5.51 10.54 9.67
CA LYS A 12 -4.60 10.42 10.83
C LYS A 12 -3.69 9.21 10.78
N HIS A 13 -3.88 8.32 9.80
CA HIS A 13 -3.06 7.14 9.69
C HIS A 13 -1.65 7.51 9.19
N PRO A 14 -0.59 6.87 9.73
CA PRO A 14 0.78 7.06 9.24
C PRO A 14 0.93 6.80 7.73
N HIS A 15 -0.02 6.07 7.14
CA HIS A 15 -0.11 5.80 5.72
C HIS A 15 -0.31 7.06 4.85
N TYR A 16 -1.03 8.07 5.34
CA TYR A 16 -1.24 9.32 4.58
C TYR A 16 0.05 10.13 4.49
N LYS A 17 0.85 10.14 5.55
CA LYS A 17 2.16 10.79 5.56
C LYS A 17 3.08 10.25 4.47
N LEU A 18 2.90 8.98 4.10
CA LEU A 18 3.68 8.32 3.06
C LEU A 18 3.40 8.90 1.66
N MET A 19 2.19 9.39 1.40
CA MET A 19 1.84 10.11 0.16
C MET A 19 2.53 11.49 0.06
N GLU A 20 2.93 12.06 1.19
CA GLU A 20 3.72 13.30 1.23
C GLU A 20 5.22 13.05 0.97
N LEU A 21 5.69 11.80 1.18
CA LEU A 21 7.07 11.41 0.90
C LEU A 21 7.28 11.21 -0.60
N LYS A 22 8.42 11.70 -1.12
CA LYS A 22 8.78 11.57 -2.55
C LYS A 22 10.28 11.29 -2.70
N GLY A 23 10.63 10.63 -3.81
CA GLY A 23 12.03 10.29 -4.15
C GLY A 23 12.66 9.32 -3.15
N GLU A 24 13.95 9.52 -2.84
CA GLU A 24 14.75 8.62 -1.99
C GLU A 24 14.16 8.40 -0.59
N VAL A 25 13.43 9.41 -0.06
CA VAL A 25 12.82 9.35 1.28
C VAL A 25 11.66 8.37 1.32
N LEU A 26 10.89 8.29 0.23
CA LEU A 26 9.79 7.34 0.07
C LEU A 26 10.32 5.91 0.01
N GLU A 27 11.31 5.67 -0.86
CA GLU A 27 11.92 4.34 -1.00
C GLU A 27 12.56 3.87 0.30
N THR A 28 13.21 4.75 1.07
CA THR A 28 13.82 4.42 2.36
C THR A 28 12.77 3.99 3.39
N GLU A 29 11.64 4.70 3.45
CA GLU A 29 10.54 4.37 4.36
C GLU A 29 9.88 3.05 3.95
N LEU A 30 9.57 2.87 2.67
CA LEU A 30 9.01 1.64 2.11
C LEU A 30 9.94 0.43 2.33
N ASN A 31 11.25 0.62 2.23
CA ASN A 31 12.23 -0.42 2.53
C ASN A 31 12.26 -0.78 4.02
N SER A 32 11.96 0.17 4.91
CA SER A 32 11.86 -0.08 6.35
C SER A 32 10.59 -0.86 6.73
N TRP A 33 9.57 -0.88 5.87
CA TRP A 33 8.30 -1.57 6.13
C TRP A 33 8.38 -3.06 5.79
N SER A 34 7.51 -3.86 6.42
CA SER A 34 7.38 -5.28 6.09
C SER A 34 6.53 -5.46 4.84
N ARG A 35 6.64 -6.63 4.20
CA ARG A 35 5.77 -6.99 3.07
C ARG A 35 4.29 -6.77 3.41
N LEU A 36 3.85 -7.24 4.58
CA LEU A 36 2.47 -7.10 5.03
C LEU A 36 2.05 -5.63 5.18
N ASP A 37 2.88 -4.78 5.81
CA ASP A 37 2.60 -3.35 5.95
C ASP A 37 2.41 -2.67 4.59
N LEU A 38 3.22 -3.03 3.59
CA LEU A 38 3.10 -2.51 2.22
C LEU A 38 1.79 -2.95 1.57
N ILE A 39 1.40 -4.22 1.71
CA ILE A 39 0.13 -4.74 1.19
C ILE A 39 -1.06 -4.07 1.88
N GLU A 40 -0.99 -3.85 3.20
CA GLU A 40 -2.02 -3.14 3.94
C GLU A 40 -2.15 -1.68 3.47
N TRP A 41 -1.03 -1.02 3.20
CA TRP A 41 -1.04 0.32 2.61
C TRP A 41 -1.67 0.33 1.23
N LEU A 42 -1.32 -0.63 0.36
CA LEU A 42 -1.88 -0.74 -0.97
C LEU A 42 -3.39 -0.97 -0.94
N CYS A 43 -3.87 -1.88 -0.10
CA CYS A 43 -5.31 -2.14 0.10
C CYS A 43 -6.03 -0.94 0.74
N TRP A 44 -5.32 -0.17 1.57
CA TRP A 44 -5.84 1.06 2.16
C TRP A 44 -5.95 2.19 1.12
N ASN A 45 -4.93 2.33 0.27
CA ASN A 45 -4.83 3.34 -0.79
C ASN A 45 -5.84 3.05 -1.90
N ASP A 46 -5.75 1.86 -2.48
CA ASP A 46 -6.65 1.36 -3.51
C ASP A 46 -7.54 0.25 -2.95
N ARG A 47 -8.76 0.62 -2.55
CA ARG A 47 -9.74 -0.32 -1.97
C ARG A 47 -10.22 -1.38 -2.96
N ASN A 48 -10.02 -1.18 -4.26
CA ASN A 48 -10.38 -2.15 -5.30
C ASN A 48 -9.19 -3.05 -5.69
N GLY A 49 -8.02 -2.84 -5.07
CA GLY A 49 -6.80 -3.50 -5.47
C GLY A 49 -6.63 -4.86 -4.82
N VAL A 50 -6.30 -5.84 -5.65
CA VAL A 50 -6.12 -7.26 -5.30
C VAL A 50 -4.66 -7.54 -4.92
N TYR A 51 -4.24 -6.97 -3.79
CA TYR A 51 -2.84 -7.06 -3.32
C TYR A 51 -2.61 -8.13 -2.26
N LYS A 52 -3.67 -8.60 -1.58
CA LYS A 52 -3.55 -9.65 -0.58
C LYS A 52 -3.12 -10.95 -1.23
N ASP A 53 -2.40 -11.79 -0.48
CA ASP A 53 -1.92 -13.07 -0.97
C ASP A 53 -3.05 -13.92 -1.58
N ASP A 54 -4.20 -13.99 -0.92
CA ASP A 54 -5.36 -14.78 -1.37
C ASP A 54 -5.93 -14.24 -2.70
N GLU A 55 -6.12 -12.92 -2.78
CA GLU A 55 -6.66 -12.24 -3.96
C GLU A 55 -5.68 -12.30 -5.14
N SER A 56 -4.41 -12.02 -4.88
CA SER A 56 -3.36 -12.01 -5.89
C SER A 56 -3.08 -13.42 -6.41
N LEU A 57 -3.09 -14.44 -5.53
CA LEU A 57 -2.96 -15.84 -5.93
C LEU A 57 -4.18 -16.30 -6.74
N GLN A 58 -5.39 -15.83 -6.41
CA GLN A 58 -6.60 -16.18 -7.15
C GLN A 58 -6.62 -15.55 -8.55
N GLU A 59 -6.27 -14.26 -8.66
CA GLU A 59 -6.37 -13.51 -9.91
C GLU A 59 -5.14 -13.70 -10.82
N PHE A 60 -3.93 -13.73 -10.25
CA PHE A 60 -2.66 -13.75 -10.97
C PHE A 60 -1.87 -15.05 -10.80
N GLY A 61 -2.28 -15.94 -9.88
CA GLY A 61 -1.54 -17.17 -9.60
C GLY A 61 -0.22 -16.96 -8.87
N ASN A 62 0.04 -15.76 -8.36
CA ASN A 62 1.25 -15.44 -7.59
C ASN A 62 0.96 -14.39 -6.51
N THR A 63 1.80 -14.34 -5.48
CA THR A 63 1.68 -13.36 -4.39
C THR A 63 2.55 -12.13 -4.64
N VAL A 64 2.05 -10.95 -4.29
CA VAL A 64 2.83 -9.71 -4.37
C VAL A 64 4.05 -9.80 -3.44
N SER A 65 5.24 -9.64 -4.05
CA SER A 65 6.52 -9.62 -3.32
C SER A 65 6.75 -8.27 -2.64
N LYS A 66 7.68 -8.21 -1.67
CA LYS A 66 8.03 -6.94 -1.00
C LYS A 66 8.48 -5.89 -2.04
N GLU A 67 9.39 -6.27 -2.93
CA GLU A 67 9.93 -5.39 -3.97
C GLU A 67 8.82 -4.89 -4.91
N GLU A 68 7.95 -5.79 -5.38
CA GLU A 68 6.80 -5.42 -6.20
C GLU A 68 5.87 -4.44 -5.49
N ALA A 69 5.58 -4.67 -4.21
CA ALA A 69 4.74 -3.76 -3.44
C ALA A 69 5.37 -2.36 -3.35
N ILE A 70 6.68 -2.27 -3.12
CA ILE A 70 7.41 -0.99 -3.08
C ILE A 70 7.32 -0.28 -4.44
N GLU A 71 7.52 -1.01 -5.55
CA GLU A 71 7.42 -0.44 -6.90
C GLU A 71 6.00 0.07 -7.20
N ILE A 72 4.96 -0.70 -6.86
CA ILE A 72 3.57 -0.32 -7.06
C ILE A 72 3.25 0.95 -6.24
N ILE A 73 3.65 1.00 -4.96
CA ILE A 73 3.39 2.16 -4.11
C ILE A 73 4.13 3.40 -4.65
N THR A 74 5.40 3.24 -5.00
CA THR A 74 6.21 4.34 -5.55
C THR A 74 5.60 4.91 -6.83
N ARG A 75 5.12 4.04 -7.72
CA ARG A 75 4.37 4.43 -8.91
C ARG A 75 3.08 5.15 -8.56
N GLN A 76 2.27 4.61 -7.66
CA GLN A 76 1.01 5.25 -7.25
C GLN A 76 1.21 6.63 -6.62
N ILE A 77 2.34 6.90 -5.96
CA ILE A 77 2.61 8.20 -5.35
C ILE A 77 3.26 9.18 -6.36
N THR A 78 4.09 8.67 -7.26
CA THR A 78 4.85 9.50 -8.22
C THR A 78 4.05 9.81 -9.50
N GLU A 79 3.20 8.89 -9.93
CA GLU A 79 2.38 9.00 -11.15
C GLU A 79 0.95 9.52 -10.88
N ALA A 80 0.59 9.81 -9.63
CA ALA A 80 -0.72 10.39 -9.24
C ALA A 80 -0.79 11.93 -9.36
#